data_AF-A0A966UYK6-F1
#
_entry.id   AF-A0A966UYK6-F1
#
_cell.length_a   1.000
_cell.length_b   1.000
_cell.length_c   1.000
_cell.angle_alpha   90.00
_cell.angle_beta   90.00
_cell.angle_gamma   90.00
#
_symmetry.space_group_name_H-M   'P 1'
#
loop_
_entity.id
_entity.type
_entity.pdbx_description
1 polymer ?
#
loop_
_entity_poly.entity_id
_entity_poly.type
_entity_poly.pdbx_seq_one_letter_code
_entity_poly.pdbx_strand_id
1 'polypeptide(L)'
;MNSKAITAKLLGQRSWLGTLLYVPVLYGLGWLSVRPLALLAPDWRSDQIDLAGLVVALVLLLISLPIRLRRVWGEEHPWQKLGLAVPPPIALRSWLRGALKALALLIFVGGVLMLAGQAQWLGELNQGLVLNALALVAGVGFAEELLFRGWLWGELEQRLSRQNALLLQAAIFALLHPWYRMPGLEAIGLLGGL
;
A
#
# COMPACT_ATOMS: atom_id res chain seq x y z
N MET A 1 -20.08 -27.06 -17.95
CA MET A 1 -19.86 -25.99 -16.96
C MET A 1 -21.17 -25.75 -16.23
N ASN A 2 -21.20 -25.86 -14.89
CA ASN A 2 -22.43 -25.88 -14.10
C ASN A 2 -23.09 -24.49 -14.01
N SER A 3 -24.42 -24.40 -14.09
CA SER A 3 -25.22 -23.16 -14.07
C SER A 3 -24.86 -22.26 -12.87
N LYS A 4 -24.60 -22.85 -11.69
CA LYS A 4 -24.14 -22.10 -10.49
C LYS A 4 -22.81 -21.37 -10.69
N ALA A 5 -21.88 -21.91 -11.47
CA ALA A 5 -20.60 -21.28 -11.77
C ALA A 5 -20.75 -20.10 -12.75
N ILE A 6 -21.76 -20.15 -13.63
CA ILE A 6 -22.09 -19.06 -14.54
C ILE A 6 -22.78 -17.93 -13.77
N THR A 7 -23.72 -18.23 -12.87
CA THR A 7 -24.39 -17.23 -12.03
C THR A 7 -23.42 -16.56 -11.04
N ALA A 8 -22.49 -17.31 -10.44
CA ALA A 8 -21.44 -16.75 -9.59
C ALA A 8 -20.48 -15.83 -10.36
N LYS A 9 -20.12 -16.20 -11.60
CA LYS A 9 -19.28 -15.38 -12.47
C LYS A 9 -20.00 -14.11 -12.95
N LEU A 10 -21.32 -14.18 -13.19
CA LEU A 10 -22.14 -13.04 -13.59
C LEU A 10 -22.46 -12.10 -12.42
N LEU A 11 -22.63 -12.62 -11.20
CA LEU A 11 -22.81 -11.83 -9.98
C LEU A 11 -21.50 -11.23 -9.46
N GLY A 12 -20.36 -11.91 -9.68
CA GLY A 12 -19.02 -11.42 -9.34
C GLY A 12 -18.53 -10.26 -10.22
N GLN A 13 -19.21 -9.97 -11.34
CA GLN A 13 -18.71 -9.02 -12.34
C GLN A 13 -19.03 -7.54 -12.12
N ARG A 14 -19.91 -7.09 -11.21
CA ARG A 14 -20.74 -5.91 -11.58
C ARG A 14 -20.77 -4.60 -10.80
N SER A 15 -19.91 -4.29 -9.83
CA SER A 15 -19.79 -2.87 -9.43
C SER A 15 -18.37 -2.43 -9.11
N TRP A 16 -17.88 -1.47 -9.91
CA TRP A 16 -16.74 -0.62 -9.54
C TRP A 16 -16.93 0.00 -8.15
N LEU A 17 -18.19 0.23 -7.75
CA LEU A 17 -18.55 0.73 -6.43
C LEU A 17 -17.94 -0.11 -5.29
N GLY A 18 -18.02 -1.43 -5.37
CA GLY A 18 -17.45 -2.30 -4.34
C GLY A 18 -15.92 -2.24 -4.27
N THR A 19 -15.24 -1.93 -5.38
CA THR A 19 -13.79 -1.70 -5.43
C THR A 19 -13.46 -0.31 -4.90
N LEU A 20 -14.14 0.73 -5.39
CA LEU A 20 -13.93 2.13 -5.04
C LEU A 20 -14.20 2.40 -3.56
N LEU A 21 -15.25 1.80 -2.98
CA LEU A 21 -15.62 2.02 -1.59
C LEU A 21 -14.85 1.15 -0.59
N TYR A 22 -14.16 0.10 -1.04
CA TYR A 22 -13.56 -0.85 -0.10
C TYR A 22 -12.58 -0.19 0.86
N VAL A 23 -11.54 0.46 0.33
CA VAL A 23 -10.51 1.12 1.15
C VAL A 23 -11.05 2.34 1.89
N PRO A 24 -11.81 3.26 1.27
CA PRO A 24 -12.38 4.40 1.98
C PRO A 24 -13.26 4.00 3.17
N VAL A 25 -14.04 2.92 3.06
CA VAL A 25 -14.85 2.42 4.17
C VAL A 25 -13.96 1.89 5.29
N LEU A 26 -12.94 1.07 4.98
CA LEU A 26 -12.03 0.56 6.01
C LEU A 26 -11.27 1.68 6.72
N TYR A 27 -10.77 2.65 5.96
CA TYR A 27 -10.09 3.83 6.49
C TYR A 27 -11.03 4.67 7.37
N GLY A 28 -12.24 4.96 6.88
CA GLY A 28 -13.26 5.71 7.64
C GLY A 28 -13.69 5.01 8.92
N LEU A 29 -13.83 3.68 8.90
CA LEU A 29 -14.13 2.88 10.10
C LEU A 29 -12.97 2.91 11.10
N GLY A 30 -11.73 2.73 10.65
CA GLY A 30 -10.56 2.84 11.51
C GLY A 30 -10.48 4.22 12.16
N TRP A 31 -10.57 5.28 11.36
CA TRP A 31 -10.59 6.67 11.81
C TRP A 31 -11.71 6.97 12.81
N LEU A 32 -12.94 6.50 12.55
CA LEU A 32 -14.09 6.75 13.43
C LEU A 32 -13.95 6.00 14.76
N SER A 33 -13.48 4.76 14.70
CA SER A 33 -13.36 3.88 15.88
C SER A 33 -12.39 4.41 16.94
N VAL A 34 -11.40 5.21 16.54
CA VAL A 34 -10.41 5.79 17.47
C VAL A 34 -10.80 7.16 18.01
N ARG A 35 -11.89 7.77 17.54
CA ARG A 35 -12.33 9.09 18.04
C ARG A 35 -12.65 9.11 19.55
N PRO A 36 -13.24 8.06 20.14
CA PRO A 36 -13.41 7.98 21.59
C PRO A 36 -12.09 8.00 22.38
N LEU A 37 -10.97 7.54 21.78
CA LEU A 37 -9.66 7.59 22.45
C LEU A 37 -9.22 9.03 22.72
N ALA A 38 -9.62 10.00 21.90
CA ALA A 38 -9.34 11.41 22.15
C ALA A 38 -9.95 11.93 23.46
N LEU A 39 -11.05 11.30 23.90
CA LEU A 39 -11.72 11.63 25.17
C LEU A 39 -11.06 10.92 26.36
N LEU A 40 -10.53 9.71 26.14
CA LEU A 40 -9.94 8.86 27.18
C LEU A 40 -8.45 9.14 27.43
N ALA A 41 -7.75 9.64 26.42
CA ALA A 41 -6.32 9.95 26.44
C ALA A 41 -6.07 11.36 25.89
N PRO A 42 -6.44 12.42 26.65
CA PRO A 42 -6.35 13.80 26.18
C PRO A 42 -4.91 14.27 25.93
N ASP A 43 -3.91 13.61 26.52
CA ASP A 43 -2.49 13.90 26.30
C ASP A 43 -1.98 13.45 24.93
N TRP A 44 -2.76 12.63 24.19
CA TRP A 44 -2.37 12.17 22.87
C TRP A 44 -2.52 13.29 21.85
N ARG A 45 -1.48 13.46 21.05
CA ARG A 45 -1.52 14.37 19.91
C ARG A 45 -2.45 13.81 18.83
N SER A 46 -3.00 14.70 17.99
CA SER A 46 -3.91 14.31 16.91
C SER A 46 -3.29 13.30 15.93
N ASP A 47 -2.01 13.43 15.62
CA ASP A 47 -1.26 12.51 14.74
C ASP A 47 -1.13 11.10 15.32
N GLN A 48 -1.03 10.98 16.65
CA GLN A 48 -0.97 9.68 17.33
C GLN A 48 -2.33 8.96 17.28
N ILE A 49 -3.41 9.72 17.44
CA ILE A 49 -4.77 9.19 17.33
C ILE A 49 -5.05 8.75 15.89
N ASP A 50 -4.67 9.56 14.90
CA ASP A 50 -4.85 9.22 13.49
C ASP A 50 -3.99 8.01 13.08
N LEU A 51 -2.77 7.88 13.63
CA LEU A 51 -1.94 6.68 13.47
C LEU A 51 -2.62 5.43 14.05
N ALA A 52 -3.22 5.53 15.24
CA ALA A 52 -4.00 4.43 15.80
C ALA A 52 -5.17 4.04 14.89
N GLY A 53 -5.85 5.03 14.28
CA GLY A 53 -6.90 4.79 13.30
C GLY A 53 -6.39 4.04 12.06
N LEU A 54 -5.19 4.37 11.59
CA LEU A 54 -4.54 3.67 10.48
C LEU A 54 -4.19 2.22 10.85
N VAL A 55 -3.71 1.97 12.08
CA VAL A 55 -3.46 0.61 12.58
C VAL A 55 -4.77 -0.19 12.60
N VAL A 56 -5.87 0.39 13.08
CA VAL A 56 -7.18 -0.27 13.04
C VAL A 56 -7.61 -0.55 11.60
N ALA A 57 -7.44 0.40 10.67
CA ALA A 57 -7.76 0.20 9.26
C ALA A 57 -6.93 -0.92 8.63
N LEU A 58 -5.64 -1.04 8.98
CA LEU A 58 -4.78 -2.14 8.52
C LEU A 58 -5.27 -3.49 9.08
N VAL A 59 -5.65 -3.57 10.35
CA VAL A 59 -6.22 -4.79 10.94
C VAL A 59 -7.52 -5.18 10.22
N LEU A 60 -8.41 -4.22 9.98
CA LEU A 60 -9.65 -4.46 9.24
C LEU A 60 -9.38 -4.91 7.79
N LEU A 61 -8.34 -4.36 7.14
CA LEU A 61 -7.88 -4.81 5.83
C LEU A 61 -7.43 -6.27 5.91
N LEU A 62 -6.53 -6.62 6.83
CA LEU A 62 -6.01 -7.99 6.97
C LEU A 62 -7.12 -9.01 7.23
N ILE A 63 -8.12 -8.66 8.03
CA ILE A 63 -9.25 -9.56 8.33
C ILE A 63 -10.17 -9.71 7.11
N SER A 64 -10.49 -8.61 6.42
CA SER A 64 -11.50 -8.61 5.35
C SER A 64 -10.95 -9.04 3.99
N LEU A 65 -9.66 -8.85 3.73
CA LEU A 65 -9.00 -9.13 2.46
C LEU A 65 -9.14 -10.60 2.01
N PRO A 66 -8.87 -11.63 2.83
CA PRO A 66 -9.06 -13.03 2.39
C PRO A 66 -10.51 -13.34 2.07
N ILE A 67 -11.47 -12.75 2.79
CA ILE A 67 -12.90 -12.90 2.52
C ILE A 67 -13.25 -12.28 1.17
N ARG A 68 -12.73 -11.09 0.89
CA ARG A 68 -12.93 -10.41 -0.39
C ARG A 68 -12.35 -11.22 -1.55
N LEU A 69 -11.11 -11.69 -1.43
CA LEU A 69 -10.46 -12.48 -2.49
C LEU A 69 -11.23 -13.77 -2.80
N ARG A 70 -11.73 -14.47 -1.78
CA ARG A 70 -12.58 -15.66 -1.98
C ARG A 70 -13.89 -15.34 -2.69
N ARG A 71 -14.55 -14.24 -2.32
CA ARG A 71 -15.88 -13.89 -2.85
C ARG A 71 -15.83 -13.23 -4.22
N VAL A 72 -14.86 -12.33 -4.44
CA VAL A 72 -14.77 -11.49 -5.63
C VAL A 72 -13.87 -12.11 -6.69
N TRP A 73 -12.71 -12.66 -6.27
CA TRP A 73 -11.75 -13.25 -7.23
C TRP A 73 -11.94 -14.76 -7.38
N GLY A 74 -12.71 -15.41 -6.49
CA GLY A 74 -12.84 -16.86 -6.46
C GLY A 74 -11.57 -17.58 -6.02
N GLU A 75 -10.68 -16.90 -5.30
CA GLU A 75 -9.36 -17.43 -4.90
C GLU A 75 -9.44 -18.30 -3.63
N GLU A 76 -9.00 -19.55 -3.71
CA GLU A 76 -9.04 -20.50 -2.60
C GLU A 76 -7.89 -20.32 -1.59
N HIS A 77 -6.77 -19.73 -2.04
CA HIS A 77 -5.60 -19.48 -1.19
C HIS A 77 -5.18 -18.01 -1.22
N PRO A 78 -5.97 -17.08 -0.63
CA PRO A 78 -5.74 -15.63 -0.74
C PRO A 78 -4.33 -15.18 -0.35
N TRP A 79 -3.78 -15.70 0.74
CA TRP A 79 -2.46 -15.30 1.23
C TRP A 79 -1.32 -15.77 0.31
N GLN A 80 -1.49 -16.90 -0.37
CA GLN A 80 -0.53 -17.36 -1.37
C GLN A 80 -0.62 -16.48 -2.62
N LYS A 81 -1.84 -16.16 -3.07
CA LYS A 81 -2.10 -15.26 -4.20
C LYS A 81 -1.52 -13.86 -4.00
N LEU A 82 -1.58 -13.35 -2.77
CA LEU A 82 -1.01 -12.06 -2.39
C LEU A 82 0.51 -12.11 -2.13
N GLY A 83 1.14 -13.29 -2.25
CA GLY A 83 2.59 -13.46 -2.04
C GLY A 83 3.04 -13.46 -0.58
N LEU A 84 2.10 -13.50 0.38
CA LEU A 84 2.39 -13.52 1.83
C LEU A 84 2.65 -14.93 2.36
N ALA A 85 2.04 -15.94 1.75
CA ALA A 85 2.25 -17.35 2.12
C ALA A 85 3.09 -18.05 1.04
N VAL A 86 4.40 -17.79 1.04
CA VAL A 86 5.38 -18.45 0.15
C VAL A 86 6.47 -19.15 0.96
N PRO A 87 7.15 -20.18 0.41
CA PRO A 87 8.27 -20.82 1.08
C PRO A 87 9.36 -19.81 1.51
N PRO A 88 9.95 -19.92 2.71
CA PRO A 88 10.93 -18.95 3.22
C PRO A 88 12.11 -18.66 2.28
N PRO A 89 12.70 -19.65 1.57
CA PRO A 89 13.78 -19.37 0.62
C PRO A 89 13.35 -18.46 -0.55
N ILE A 90 12.09 -18.59 -1.01
CA ILE A 90 11.53 -17.77 -2.08
C ILE A 90 11.25 -16.36 -1.56
N ALA A 91 10.70 -16.24 -0.34
CA ALA A 91 10.50 -14.95 0.32
C ALA A 91 11.82 -14.20 0.46
N LEU A 92 12.85 -14.84 1.03
CA LEU A 92 14.16 -14.23 1.26
C LEU A 92 14.82 -13.81 -0.05
N ARG A 93 14.81 -14.68 -1.07
CA ARG A 93 15.38 -14.35 -2.39
C ARG A 93 14.67 -13.16 -3.04
N SER A 94 13.34 -13.10 -2.94
CA SER A 94 12.55 -12.01 -3.52
C SER A 94 12.78 -10.70 -2.78
N TRP A 95 12.80 -10.76 -1.45
CA TRP A 95 13.13 -9.61 -0.60
C TRP A 95 14.54 -9.09 -0.87
N LEU A 96 15.56 -9.95 -0.89
CA LEU A 96 16.95 -9.55 -1.20
C LEU A 96 17.06 -8.91 -2.58
N ARG A 97 16.41 -9.50 -3.59
CA ARG A 97 16.42 -8.94 -4.94
C ARG A 97 15.76 -7.57 -4.99
N GLY A 98 14.64 -7.38 -4.28
CA GLY A 98 13.95 -6.10 -4.16
C GLY A 98 14.82 -5.06 -3.45
N ALA A 99 15.36 -5.42 -2.29
CA ALA A 99 16.23 -4.57 -1.49
C ALA A 99 17.48 -4.12 -2.26
N LEU A 100 18.14 -5.03 -2.99
CA LEU A 100 19.30 -4.68 -3.80
C LEU A 100 18.96 -3.71 -4.94
N LYS A 101 17.80 -3.89 -5.60
CA LYS A 101 17.34 -2.97 -6.64
C LYS A 101 17.00 -1.59 -6.07
N ALA A 102 16.30 -1.55 -4.93
CA ALA A 102 15.95 -0.32 -4.25
C ALA A 102 17.21 0.42 -3.78
N LEU A 103 18.17 -0.29 -3.20
CA LEU A 103 19.46 0.26 -2.80
C LEU A 103 20.25 0.80 -4.00
N ALA A 104 20.31 0.04 -5.10
CA ALA A 104 21.00 0.49 -6.31
C ALA A 104 20.35 1.76 -6.89
N LEU A 105 19.01 1.83 -6.92
CA LEU A 105 18.28 3.01 -7.37
C LEU A 105 18.52 4.20 -6.43
N LEU A 106 18.50 3.98 -5.12
CA LEU A 106 18.77 5.02 -4.13
C LEU A 106 20.20 5.57 -4.24
N ILE A 107 21.20 4.70 -4.40
CA ILE A 107 22.59 5.11 -4.63
C ILE A 107 22.70 5.88 -5.94
N PHE A 108 22.01 5.45 -6.99
CA PHE A 108 22.03 6.14 -8.27
C PHE A 108 21.43 7.54 -8.19
N VAL A 109 20.19 7.67 -7.69
CA VAL A 109 19.50 8.97 -7.58
C VAL A 109 20.22 9.88 -6.59
N GLY A 110 20.54 9.37 -5.40
CA GLY A 110 21.28 10.13 -4.39
C GLY A 110 22.66 10.57 -4.88
N GLY A 111 23.38 9.68 -5.58
CA GLY A 111 24.68 10.00 -6.18
C GLY A 111 24.59 11.09 -7.24
N VAL A 112 23.59 11.03 -8.13
CA VAL A 112 23.34 12.09 -9.12
C VAL A 112 23.05 13.43 -8.44
N LEU A 113 22.19 13.44 -7.41
CA LEU A 113 21.87 14.67 -6.66
C LEU A 113 23.09 15.24 -5.95
N MET A 114 23.93 14.40 -5.34
CA MET A 114 25.18 14.83 -4.70
C MET A 114 26.17 15.40 -5.72
N LEU A 115 26.36 14.73 -6.86
CA LEU A 115 27.22 15.21 -7.95
C LEU A 115 26.72 16.52 -8.57
N ALA A 116 25.41 16.74 -8.59
CA ALA A 116 24.78 17.98 -9.04
C ALA A 116 24.81 19.10 -7.96
N GLY A 117 25.37 18.83 -6.76
CA GLY A 117 25.38 19.77 -5.64
C GLY A 117 24.00 20.04 -5.02
N GLN A 118 23.00 19.20 -5.32
CA GLN A 118 21.62 19.32 -4.85
C GLN A 118 21.33 18.52 -3.57
N ALA A 119 22.27 17.67 -3.14
CA ALA A 119 22.15 16.90 -1.90
C ALA A 119 23.50 16.80 -1.18
N GLN A 120 23.43 16.67 0.15
CA GLN A 120 24.57 16.41 1.01
C GLN A 120 24.25 15.25 1.96
N TRP A 121 25.21 14.36 2.17
CA TRP A 121 25.08 13.28 3.14
C TRP A 121 25.33 13.82 4.54
N LEU A 122 24.31 13.75 5.40
CA LEU A 122 24.40 14.29 6.76
C LEU A 122 25.17 13.37 7.73
N GLY A 123 25.34 12.08 7.40
CA GLY A 123 26.09 11.14 8.25
C GLY A 123 25.40 10.77 9.57
N GLU A 124 24.15 11.20 9.79
CA GLU A 124 23.45 10.96 11.04
C GLU A 124 22.76 9.59 11.03
N LEU A 125 23.27 8.67 11.85
CA LEU A 125 22.60 7.42 12.16
C LEU A 125 22.50 7.30 13.68
N ASN A 126 21.28 7.29 14.20
CA ASN A 126 21.02 7.05 15.62
C ASN A 126 19.97 5.95 15.79
N GLN A 127 19.87 5.41 17.01
CA GLN A 127 18.95 4.32 17.32
C GLN A 127 17.49 4.69 17.00
N GLY A 128 17.08 5.93 17.26
CA GLY A 128 15.72 6.40 16.96
C GLY A 128 15.40 6.38 15.46
N LEU A 129 16.34 6.83 14.62
CA LEU A 129 16.20 6.78 13.16
C LEU A 129 16.12 5.34 12.64
N VAL A 130 16.96 4.44 13.17
CA VAL A 130 16.94 3.03 12.78
C VAL A 130 15.61 2.38 13.14
N LEU A 131 15.12 2.59 14.37
CA LEU A 131 13.83 2.05 14.81
C LEU A 131 12.66 2.63 14.00
N ASN A 132 12.69 3.92 13.70
CA ASN A 132 11.69 4.56 12.87
C ASN A 132 11.70 3.98 11.44
N ALA A 133 12.87 3.85 10.81
CA ALA A 133 13.00 3.26 9.49
C ALA A 133 12.47 1.82 9.44
N LEU A 134 12.77 1.00 10.45
CA LEU A 134 12.23 -0.36 10.57
C LEU A 134 10.70 -0.34 10.71
N ALA A 135 10.14 0.55 11.53
CA ALA A 135 8.70 0.69 11.71
C ALA A 135 8.00 1.14 10.42
N LEU A 136 8.60 2.07 9.66
CA LEU A 136 8.07 2.53 8.37
C LEU A 136 8.08 1.40 7.33
N VAL A 137 9.18 0.66 7.21
CA VAL A 137 9.28 -0.47 6.28
C VAL A 137 8.29 -1.57 6.65
N ALA A 138 8.26 -1.98 7.92
CA ALA A 138 7.42 -3.09 8.38
C ALA A 138 5.93 -2.74 8.48
N GLY A 139 5.59 -1.48 8.77
CA GLY A 139 4.22 -1.01 8.89
C GLY A 139 3.69 -0.43 7.59
N VAL A 140 4.21 0.75 7.20
CA VAL A 140 3.72 1.50 6.03
C VAL A 140 4.05 0.78 4.73
N GLY A 141 5.32 0.40 4.53
CA GLY A 141 5.75 -0.29 3.30
C GLY A 141 5.01 -1.61 3.08
N PHE A 142 4.80 -2.39 4.15
CA PHE A 142 3.99 -3.61 4.09
C PHE A 142 2.53 -3.31 3.72
N ALA A 143 1.89 -2.34 4.39
CA ALA A 143 0.50 -1.99 4.13
C ALA A 143 0.31 -1.51 2.70
N GLU A 144 1.23 -0.70 2.18
CA GLU A 144 1.21 -0.20 0.80
C GLU A 144 1.40 -1.32 -0.22
N GLU A 145 2.40 -2.19 -0.03
CA GLU A 145 2.62 -3.31 -0.95
C GLU A 145 1.40 -4.24 -0.99
N LEU A 146 0.83 -4.56 0.18
CA LEU A 146 -0.36 -5.39 0.28
C LEU A 146 -1.57 -4.72 -0.39
N LEU A 147 -1.75 -3.42 -0.16
CA LEU A 147 -2.91 -2.69 -0.67
C LEU A 147 -2.82 -2.43 -2.17
N PHE A 148 -1.69 -1.93 -2.65
CA PHE A 148 -1.55 -1.47 -4.03
C PHE A 148 -1.14 -2.60 -4.97
N ARG A 149 -0.08 -3.34 -4.64
CA ARG A 149 0.43 -4.43 -5.48
C ARG A 149 -0.32 -5.73 -5.26
N GLY A 150 -0.69 -6.02 -4.02
CA GLY A 150 -1.51 -7.18 -3.68
C GLY A 150 -2.95 -7.01 -4.16
N TRP A 151 -3.70 -6.12 -3.50
CA TRP A 151 -5.14 -5.98 -3.71
C TRP A 151 -5.53 -5.16 -4.94
N LEU A 152 -5.17 -3.87 -5.02
CA LEU A 152 -5.69 -2.95 -6.03
C LEU A 152 -5.33 -3.42 -7.44
N TRP A 153 -4.06 -3.78 -7.67
CA TRP A 153 -3.64 -4.32 -8.95
C TRP A 153 -4.41 -5.61 -9.31
N GLY A 154 -4.50 -6.57 -8.39
CA GLY A 154 -5.26 -7.81 -8.62
C GLY A 154 -6.75 -7.57 -8.89
N GLU A 155 -7.34 -6.57 -8.24
CA GLU A 155 -8.74 -6.17 -8.41
C GLU A 155 -8.98 -5.51 -9.78
N LEU A 156 -8.02 -4.71 -10.26
CA LEU A 156 -8.05 -4.08 -11.58
C LEU A 156 -7.84 -5.11 -12.70
N GLU A 157 -6.97 -6.11 -12.52
CA GLU A 157 -6.74 -7.19 -13.49
C GLU A 157 -7.97 -8.07 -13.73
N GLN A 158 -8.97 -8.07 -12.82
CA GLN A 158 -10.24 -8.74 -13.08
C GLN A 158 -11.04 -8.10 -14.22
N ARG A 159 -10.72 -6.85 -14.61
CA ARG A 159 -11.53 -6.02 -15.52
C ARG A 159 -10.74 -5.34 -16.63
N LEU A 160 -9.45 -5.10 -16.40
CA LEU A 160 -8.55 -4.40 -17.31
C LEU A 160 -7.46 -5.35 -17.80
N SER A 161 -6.84 -5.00 -18.93
CA SER A 161 -5.58 -5.64 -19.31
C SER A 161 -4.52 -5.40 -18.23
N ARG A 162 -3.57 -6.32 -18.09
CA ARG A 162 -2.47 -6.22 -17.14
C ARG A 162 -1.73 -4.88 -17.21
N GLN A 163 -1.49 -4.38 -18.41
CA GLN A 163 -0.83 -3.08 -18.62
C GLN A 163 -1.68 -1.91 -18.13
N ASN A 164 -2.98 -1.90 -18.45
CA ASN A 164 -3.88 -0.83 -18.02
C ASN A 164 -4.11 -0.87 -16.50
N ALA A 165 -4.20 -2.07 -15.91
CA ALA A 165 -4.28 -2.24 -14.46
C ALA A 165 -3.03 -1.69 -13.76
N LEU A 166 -1.85 -1.97 -14.29
CA LEU A 166 -0.58 -1.45 -13.78
C LEU A 166 -0.51 0.09 -13.86
N LEU A 167 -0.85 0.66 -15.03
CA LEU A 167 -0.83 2.11 -15.23
C LEU A 167 -1.83 2.82 -14.31
N LEU A 168 -3.05 2.31 -14.19
CA LEU A 168 -4.08 2.90 -13.34
C LEU A 168 -3.72 2.78 -11.86
N GLN A 169 -3.21 1.63 -11.41
CA GLN A 169 -2.73 1.48 -10.04
C GLN A 169 -1.61 2.47 -9.72
N ALA A 170 -0.63 2.63 -10.62
CA ALA A 170 0.46 3.58 -10.43
C ALA A 170 -0.04 5.02 -10.37
N ALA A 171 -0.98 5.41 -11.23
CA ALA A 171 -1.60 6.73 -11.21
C ALA A 171 -2.35 6.99 -9.89
N ILE A 172 -3.15 6.02 -9.41
CA ILE A 172 -3.85 6.14 -8.13
C ILE A 172 -2.84 6.28 -6.98
N PHE A 173 -1.79 5.46 -6.96
CA PHE A 173 -0.74 5.54 -5.95
C PHE A 173 -0.09 6.93 -5.91
N ALA A 174 0.31 7.46 -7.07
CA ALA A 174 0.90 8.79 -7.19
C ALA A 174 -0.04 9.91 -6.71
N LEU A 175 -1.32 9.84 -7.08
CA LEU A 175 -2.31 10.87 -6.72
C LEU A 175 -2.66 10.90 -5.22
N LEU A 176 -2.48 9.80 -4.50
CA LEU A 176 -2.72 9.71 -3.05
C LEU A 176 -1.57 10.30 -2.22
N HIS A 177 -0.40 10.49 -2.82
CA HIS A 177 0.74 11.12 -2.16
C HIS A 177 0.60 12.65 -2.15
N PRO A 178 1.24 13.36 -1.21
CA PRO A 178 0.98 14.79 -0.98
C PRO A 178 1.64 15.73 -2.01
N TRP A 179 1.43 15.48 -3.31
CA TRP A 179 1.92 16.31 -4.42
C TRP A 179 1.46 17.77 -4.32
N TYR A 180 0.28 18.01 -3.74
CA TYR A 180 -0.30 19.34 -3.54
C TYR A 180 0.45 20.20 -2.51
N ARG A 181 1.45 19.65 -1.80
CA ARG A 181 2.27 20.41 -0.84
C ARG A 181 3.42 21.18 -1.50
N MET A 182 3.74 20.89 -2.76
CA MET A 182 4.77 21.59 -3.52
C MET A 182 4.16 22.52 -4.58
N PRO A 183 4.79 23.65 -4.90
CA PRO A 183 4.31 24.54 -5.95
C PRO A 183 4.75 24.09 -7.36
N GLY A 184 3.96 24.45 -8.37
CA GLY A 184 4.39 24.44 -9.77
C GLY A 184 4.81 23.07 -10.32
N LEU A 185 5.97 23.02 -10.99
CA LEU A 185 6.47 21.82 -11.67
C LEU A 185 6.99 20.75 -10.71
N GLU A 186 7.35 21.11 -9.48
CA GLU A 186 7.79 20.16 -8.44
C GLU A 186 6.67 19.20 -8.04
N ALA A 187 5.42 19.69 -7.99
CA ALA A 187 4.24 18.86 -7.75
C ALA A 187 4.04 17.80 -8.85
N ILE A 188 4.39 18.13 -10.10
CA ILE A 188 4.31 17.20 -11.24
C ILE A 188 5.45 16.17 -11.16
N GLY A 189 6.64 16.59 -10.71
CA GLY A 189 7.75 15.68 -10.42
C GLY A 189 7.37 14.59 -9.41
N LEU A 190 6.68 14.97 -8.34
CA LEU A 190 6.21 14.05 -7.30
C LEU A 190 5.21 13.00 -7.80
N LEU A 191 4.43 13.31 -8.84
CA LEU A 191 3.52 12.32 -9.46
C LEU A 191 4.29 11.25 -10.25
N GLY A 192 5.51 11.56 -10.70
CA GLY A 192 6.41 10.61 -11.35
C GLY A 192 7.20 9.73 -10.38
N GLY A 193 7.05 9.94 -9.07
CA GLY A 193 7.81 9.24 -8.03
C GLY A 193 9.17 9.89 -7.70
N LEU A 194 9.31 11.21 -7.92
CA LEU A 194 10.47 12.02 -7.53
C LEU A 194 10.06 13.18 -6.62
#